data_AF-A0A419KWT1-F1
#
_entry.id   AF-A0A419KWT1-F1
#
_cell.length_a   1.000
_cell.length_b   1.000
_cell.length_c   1.000
_cell.angle_alpha   90.00
_cell.angle_beta   90.00
_cell.angle_gamma   90.00
#
_symmetry.space_group_name_H-M   'P 1'
#
loop_
_entity.id
_entity.type
_entity.pdbx_description
1 polymer ?
#
loop_
_entity_poly.entity_id
_entity_poly.type
_entity_poly.pdbx_seq_one_letter_code
_entity_poly.pdbx_strand_id
1 'polypeptide(L)'
;MKAGKQLLDASSRFSKRLFKKILSLAVSFNSLMAAASAGRNLLDFYLCGGGWRPYSPYLLDGNLLWAAVLSSLVNIRSSVKIGKVRIKRILFHHYVWGLIVLILSSLLLVWHYSLSPLQLFTEVYFTGDYRIFVFAFLIMGGITLILDDLQDIRPLNGLLTRLSINPKNHVRALRVAKYLFHTLSIYISLSILLWLLDHPWRLDPSWVVYIGSLFINGLLGFVISREPAV
;
A
#
# COMPACT_ATOMS: atom_id res chain seq x y z
N MET A 1 -20.90 36.61 -19.21
CA MET A 1 -19.63 35.93 -19.58
C MET A 1 -18.68 35.66 -18.39
N LYS A 2 -18.45 36.62 -17.46
CA LYS A 2 -17.56 36.41 -16.29
C LYS A 2 -18.00 35.31 -15.32
N ALA A 3 -19.31 35.17 -15.05
CA ALA A 3 -19.83 34.14 -14.15
C ALA A 3 -19.63 32.70 -14.67
N GLY A 4 -19.80 32.49 -15.98
CA GLY A 4 -19.57 31.18 -16.60
C GLY A 4 -18.11 30.73 -16.54
N LYS A 5 -17.15 31.66 -16.74
CA LYS A 5 -15.72 31.37 -16.60
C LYS A 5 -15.35 31.00 -15.15
N GLN A 6 -15.90 31.72 -14.16
CA GLN A 6 -15.66 31.43 -12.75
C GLN A 6 -16.21 30.06 -12.31
N LEU A 7 -17.36 29.65 -12.84
CA LEU A 7 -17.94 28.33 -12.58
C LEU A 7 -17.09 27.20 -13.20
N LEU A 8 -16.62 27.37 -14.44
CA LEU A 8 -15.73 26.41 -15.10
C LEU A 8 -14.40 26.27 -14.34
N ASP A 9 -13.82 27.38 -13.89
CA ASP A 9 -12.59 27.38 -13.10
C ASP A 9 -12.78 26.73 -11.72
N ALA A 10 -13.94 26.92 -11.09
CA ALA A 10 -14.29 26.26 -9.83
C ALA A 10 -14.44 24.74 -10.01
N SER A 11 -15.16 24.31 -11.06
CA SER A 11 -15.32 22.88 -11.41
C SER A 11 -13.98 22.20 -11.70
N SER A 12 -13.12 22.84 -12.50
CA SER A 12 -11.78 22.34 -12.83
C SER A 12 -10.91 22.18 -11.57
N ARG A 13 -10.93 23.16 -10.65
CA ARG A 13 -10.19 23.07 -9.39
C ARG A 13 -10.72 21.98 -8.46
N PHE A 14 -12.04 21.79 -8.41
CA PHE A 14 -12.64 20.71 -7.64
C PHE A 14 -12.24 19.35 -8.18
N SER A 15 -12.37 19.13 -9.49
CA SER A 15 -11.96 17.90 -10.17
C SER A 15 -10.48 17.55 -9.91
N LYS A 16 -9.57 18.52 -10.02
CA LYS A 16 -8.14 18.32 -9.71
C LYS A 16 -7.91 17.89 -8.26
N ARG A 17 -8.63 18.47 -7.30
CA ARG A 17 -8.52 18.09 -5.88
C ARG A 17 -9.06 16.69 -5.65
N LEU A 18 -10.22 16.38 -6.23
CA LEU A 18 -10.83 15.06 -6.13
C LEU A 18 -9.91 13.98 -6.71
N PHE A 19 -9.33 14.22 -7.89
CA PHE A 19 -8.35 13.34 -8.50
C PHE A 19 -7.15 13.08 -7.60
N LYS A 20 -6.54 14.12 -7.00
CA LYS A 20 -5.44 13.96 -6.05
C LYS A 20 -5.83 13.11 -4.84
N LYS A 21 -7.07 13.27 -4.35
CA LYS A 21 -7.58 12.50 -3.20
C LYS A 21 -7.77 11.02 -3.56
N ILE A 22 -8.40 10.73 -4.69
CA ILE A 22 -8.58 9.37 -5.21
C ILE A 22 -7.22 8.72 -5.46
N LEU A 23 -6.29 9.43 -6.10
CA LEU A 23 -4.94 8.94 -6.35
C LEU A 23 -4.20 8.61 -5.05
N SER A 24 -4.28 9.49 -4.04
CA SER A 24 -3.70 9.24 -2.71
C SER A 24 -4.23 7.96 -2.08
N LEU A 25 -5.56 7.79 -2.07
CA LEU A 25 -6.20 6.59 -1.52
C LEU A 25 -5.80 5.34 -2.30
N ALA A 26 -5.79 5.40 -3.64
CA ALA A 26 -5.41 4.28 -4.48
C ALA A 26 -3.94 3.87 -4.28
N VAL A 27 -3.02 4.84 -4.16
CA VAL A 27 -1.61 4.57 -3.87
C VAL A 27 -1.46 3.95 -2.47
N SER A 28 -2.08 4.54 -1.44
CA SER A 28 -2.04 4.01 -0.08
C SER A 28 -2.56 2.58 -0.01
N PHE A 29 -3.71 2.31 -0.64
CA PHE A 29 -4.30 0.98 -0.69
C PHE A 29 -3.37 -0.03 -1.39
N ASN A 30 -2.87 0.31 -2.57
CA ASN A 30 -1.96 -0.57 -3.32
C ASN A 30 -0.67 -0.85 -2.55
N SER A 31 -0.10 0.18 -1.92
CA SER A 31 1.11 0.01 -1.09
C SER A 31 0.86 -0.84 0.14
N LEU A 32 -0.31 -0.73 0.79
CA LEU A 32 -0.69 -1.63 1.86
C LEU A 32 -0.77 -3.07 1.37
N MET A 33 -1.42 -3.33 0.23
CA MET A 33 -1.50 -4.67 -0.37
C MET A 33 -0.11 -5.24 -0.68
N ALA A 34 0.77 -4.43 -1.29
CA ALA A 34 2.14 -4.82 -1.58
C ALA A 34 2.94 -5.15 -0.30
N ALA A 35 2.83 -4.32 0.74
CA ALA A 35 3.50 -4.54 2.02
C ALA A 35 2.99 -5.79 2.74
N ALA A 36 1.68 -5.99 2.77
CA ALA A 36 1.03 -7.15 3.36
C ALA A 36 1.49 -8.46 2.71
N SER A 37 1.43 -8.52 1.38
CA SER A 37 1.82 -9.73 0.64
C SER A 37 3.33 -10.00 0.72
N ALA A 38 4.18 -8.97 0.67
CA ALA A 38 5.62 -9.13 0.86
C ALA A 38 5.94 -9.56 2.31
N GLY A 39 5.25 -8.97 3.30
CA GLY A 39 5.38 -9.29 4.72
C GLY A 39 5.01 -10.74 5.02
N ARG A 40 3.96 -11.28 4.38
CA ARG A 40 3.60 -12.69 4.47
C ARG A 40 4.74 -13.60 3.99
N ASN A 41 5.26 -13.34 2.80
CA ASN A 41 6.35 -14.16 2.24
C ASN A 41 7.64 -14.04 3.08
N LEU A 42 7.90 -12.88 3.69
CA LEU A 42 8.99 -12.72 4.65
C LEU A 42 8.76 -13.57 5.91
N LEU A 43 7.54 -13.60 6.43
CA LEU A 43 7.21 -14.43 7.59
C LEU A 43 7.45 -15.91 7.27
N ASP A 44 6.94 -16.40 6.15
CA ASP A 44 7.15 -17.79 5.69
C ASP A 44 8.65 -18.09 5.51
N PHE A 45 9.42 -17.14 4.97
CA PHE A 45 10.88 -17.25 4.81
C PHE A 45 11.61 -17.43 6.15
N TYR A 46 11.25 -16.64 7.17
CA TYR A 46 11.85 -16.76 8.49
C TYR A 46 11.36 -18.00 9.26
N LEU A 47 10.09 -18.39 9.12
CA LEU A 47 9.55 -19.59 9.76
C LEU A 47 10.16 -20.88 9.19
N CYS A 48 10.51 -20.90 7.89
CA CYS A 48 11.22 -22.02 7.27
C CYS A 48 12.74 -22.06 7.57
N GLY A 49 13.23 -21.26 8.53
CA GLY A 49 14.62 -21.32 8.99
C GLY A 49 15.66 -20.89 7.95
N GLY A 50 15.28 -20.06 6.98
CA GLY A 50 16.19 -19.53 5.95
C GLY A 50 16.66 -20.54 4.88
N GLY A 51 16.29 -21.82 5.01
CA GLY A 51 16.56 -22.84 3.99
C GLY A 51 15.65 -22.73 2.76
N TRP A 52 14.45 -22.15 2.94
CA TRP A 52 13.56 -21.87 1.83
C TRP A 52 14.08 -20.70 1.00
N ARG A 53 14.25 -20.91 -0.30
CA ARG A 53 14.64 -19.87 -1.26
C ARG A 53 13.41 -19.46 -2.08
N PRO A 54 12.64 -18.44 -1.65
CA PRO A 54 11.41 -18.06 -2.32
C PRO A 54 11.72 -17.62 -3.75
N TYR A 55 10.96 -18.14 -4.72
CA TYR A 55 11.04 -17.76 -6.14
C TYR A 55 12.42 -17.95 -6.81
N SER A 56 13.22 -18.88 -6.28
CA SER A 56 14.48 -19.30 -6.91
C SER A 56 14.23 -19.97 -8.27
N PRO A 57 15.11 -19.79 -9.29
CA PRO A 57 16.38 -19.06 -9.25
C PRO A 57 16.27 -17.55 -9.52
N TYR A 58 15.06 -17.03 -9.77
CA TYR A 58 14.87 -15.65 -10.24
C TYR A 58 15.01 -14.61 -9.13
N LEU A 59 14.59 -14.92 -7.91
CA LEU A 59 14.84 -14.08 -6.73
C LEU A 59 16.10 -14.61 -6.02
N LEU A 60 17.11 -13.75 -5.89
CA LEU A 60 18.42 -14.13 -5.34
C LEU A 60 18.33 -14.55 -3.86
N ASP A 61 17.54 -13.83 -3.07
CA ASP A 61 17.40 -14.06 -1.63
C ASP A 61 16.04 -13.57 -1.12
N GLY A 62 15.45 -14.30 -0.17
CA GLY A 62 14.16 -13.95 0.44
C GLY A 62 14.17 -12.62 1.20
N ASN A 63 15.30 -12.22 1.77
CA ASN A 63 15.45 -10.93 2.48
C ASN A 63 15.21 -9.73 1.55
N LEU A 64 15.34 -9.88 0.23
CA LEU A 64 15.06 -8.79 -0.71
C LEU A 64 13.60 -8.34 -0.65
N LEU A 65 12.68 -9.19 -0.18
CA LEU A 65 11.27 -8.82 0.06
C LEU A 65 11.11 -7.64 1.02
N TRP A 66 12.08 -7.37 1.91
CA TRP A 66 12.09 -6.15 2.74
C TRP A 66 12.10 -4.87 1.91
N ALA A 67 12.74 -4.89 0.74
CA ALA A 67 12.75 -3.74 -0.14
C ALA A 67 11.34 -3.39 -0.65
N ALA A 68 10.49 -4.39 -0.90
CA ALA A 68 9.09 -4.17 -1.26
C ALA A 68 8.27 -3.58 -0.09
N VAL A 69 8.51 -4.03 1.14
CA VAL A 69 7.90 -3.46 2.35
C VAL A 69 8.32 -1.99 2.52
N LEU A 70 9.63 -1.70 2.46
CA LEU A 70 10.15 -0.33 2.58
C LEU A 70 9.67 0.58 1.46
N SER A 71 9.67 0.10 0.21
CA SER A 71 9.11 0.78 -0.96
C SER A 71 7.65 1.20 -0.70
N SER A 72 6.85 0.28 -0.16
CA SER A 72 5.45 0.52 0.18
C SER A 72 5.26 1.56 1.29
N LEU A 73 6.07 1.50 2.35
CA LEU A 73 6.02 2.50 3.44
C LEU A 73 6.36 3.91 2.94
N VAL A 74 7.35 4.02 2.05
CA VAL A 74 7.70 5.30 1.40
C VAL A 74 6.53 5.83 0.57
N ASN A 75 5.85 4.97 -0.17
CA ASN A 75 4.70 5.33 -0.99
C ASN A 75 3.49 5.74 -0.16
N ILE A 76 3.16 5.00 0.91
CA ILE A 76 2.10 5.39 1.87
C ILE A 76 2.37 6.79 2.38
N ARG A 77 3.57 7.04 2.94
CA ARG A 77 3.93 8.36 3.47
C ARG A 77 3.80 9.47 2.44
N SER A 78 4.20 9.20 1.20
CA SER A 78 4.18 10.19 0.13
C SER A 78 2.76 10.42 -0.42
N SER A 79 1.95 9.37 -0.49
CA SER A 79 0.54 9.45 -0.91
C SER A 79 -0.29 10.31 0.05
N VAL A 80 -0.15 10.11 1.36
CA VAL A 80 -0.85 10.95 2.36
C VAL A 80 -0.49 12.44 2.21
N LYS A 81 0.74 12.77 1.78
CA LYS A 81 1.11 14.16 1.45
C LYS A 81 0.39 14.68 0.20
N ILE A 82 0.34 13.89 -0.87
CA ILE A 82 -0.37 14.22 -2.13
C ILE A 82 -1.87 14.42 -1.89
N GLY A 83 -2.48 13.55 -1.06
CA GLY A 83 -3.89 13.57 -0.70
C GLY A 83 -4.31 14.71 0.22
N LYS A 84 -3.38 15.57 0.65
CA LYS A 84 -3.66 16.73 1.49
C LYS A 84 -4.32 17.85 0.69
N VAL A 85 -5.60 17.66 0.38
CA VAL A 85 -6.44 18.62 -0.33
C VAL A 85 -7.60 19.07 0.53
N ARG A 86 -7.93 20.36 0.48
CA ARG A 86 -9.11 20.93 1.13
C ARG A 86 -10.36 20.63 0.29
N ILE A 87 -10.90 19.42 0.45
CA ILE A 87 -12.26 19.07 0.06
C ILE A 87 -13.08 19.11 1.35
N LYS A 88 -14.22 19.81 1.36
CA LYS A 88 -15.10 19.83 2.53
C LYS A 88 -15.47 18.38 2.86
N ARG A 89 -15.22 17.95 4.10
CA ARG A 89 -15.49 16.58 4.57
C ARG A 89 -16.99 16.31 4.42
N ILE A 90 -17.35 15.29 3.65
CA ILE A 90 -18.75 14.91 3.43
C ILE A 90 -19.18 14.16 4.70
N LEU A 91 -19.99 14.82 5.52
CA LEU A 91 -20.64 14.36 6.77
C LEU A 91 -19.74 13.87 7.93
N PHE A 92 -18.63 13.14 7.72
CA PHE A 92 -17.75 12.63 8.79
C PHE A 92 -16.28 12.57 8.34
N HIS A 93 -15.35 12.34 9.27
CA HIS A 93 -13.95 12.09 8.94
C HIS A 93 -13.82 10.68 8.31
N HIS A 94 -12.99 10.52 7.28
CA HIS A 94 -12.79 9.24 6.60
C HIS A 94 -12.28 8.16 7.56
N TYR A 95 -11.51 8.51 8.60
CA TYR A 95 -11.09 7.53 9.60
C TYR A 95 -12.26 6.87 10.34
N VAL A 96 -13.40 7.56 10.51
CA VAL A 96 -14.59 6.99 11.18
C VAL A 96 -15.19 5.89 10.32
N TRP A 97 -15.38 6.17 9.02
CA TRP A 97 -15.82 5.17 8.05
C TRP A 97 -14.81 4.03 7.91
N GLY A 98 -13.51 4.36 7.92
CA GLY A 98 -12.44 3.38 7.92
C GLY A 98 -12.52 2.43 9.12
N LEU A 99 -12.75 2.96 10.32
CA LEU A 99 -12.92 2.18 11.54
C LEU A 99 -14.17 1.29 11.48
N ILE A 100 -15.31 1.83 11.03
CA ILE A 100 -16.55 1.06 10.90
C ILE A 100 -16.35 -0.10 9.91
N VAL A 101 -15.81 0.18 8.72
CA VAL A 101 -15.56 -0.85 7.70
C VAL A 101 -14.56 -1.88 8.23
N LEU A 102 -13.50 -1.46 8.90
CA LEU A 102 -12.50 -2.35 9.49
C LEU A 102 -13.10 -3.28 10.54
N ILE A 103 -13.88 -2.75 11.49
CA ILE A 103 -14.52 -3.54 12.54
C ILE A 103 -15.54 -4.51 11.93
N LEU A 104 -16.44 -4.03 11.07
CA LEU A 104 -17.47 -4.87 10.47
C LEU A 104 -16.89 -5.99 9.60
N SER A 105 -15.92 -5.66 8.75
CA SER A 105 -15.25 -6.68 7.91
C SER A 105 -14.45 -7.69 8.74
N SER A 106 -13.82 -7.25 9.83
CA SER A 106 -13.11 -8.16 10.76
C SER A 106 -14.08 -9.09 11.50
N LEU A 107 -15.20 -8.57 11.99
CA LEU A 107 -16.23 -9.39 12.65
C LEU A 107 -16.85 -10.39 11.68
N LEU A 108 -17.14 -9.97 10.46
CA LEU A 108 -17.67 -10.87 9.42
C LEU A 108 -16.66 -11.94 9.02
N LEU A 109 -15.37 -11.62 8.94
CA LEU A 109 -14.30 -12.58 8.69
C LEU A 109 -14.24 -13.64 9.79
N VAL A 110 -14.23 -13.22 11.05
CA VAL A 110 -14.23 -14.13 12.21
C VAL A 110 -15.48 -15.00 12.19
N TRP A 111 -16.65 -14.42 11.92
CA TRP A 111 -17.91 -15.16 11.86
C TRP A 111 -17.93 -16.23 10.75
N HIS A 112 -17.49 -15.89 9.53
CA HIS A 112 -17.58 -16.79 8.38
C HIS A 112 -16.44 -17.81 8.30
N TYR A 113 -15.23 -17.44 8.73
CA TYR A 113 -14.03 -18.26 8.54
C TYR A 113 -13.33 -18.64 9.84
N SER A 114 -13.76 -18.12 11.00
CA SER A 114 -13.02 -18.26 12.27
C SER A 114 -11.57 -17.78 12.17
N LEU A 115 -11.29 -16.87 11.23
CA LEU A 115 -9.96 -16.29 11.02
C LEU A 115 -9.87 -14.92 11.67
N SER A 116 -8.77 -14.68 12.37
CA SER A 116 -8.42 -13.33 12.80
C SER A 116 -7.97 -12.49 11.59
N PRO A 117 -8.14 -11.15 11.63
CA PRO A 117 -7.61 -10.27 10.59
C PRO A 117 -6.09 -10.41 10.40
N LEU A 118 -5.36 -10.74 11.46
CA LEU A 118 -3.91 -10.98 11.36
C LEU A 118 -3.61 -12.22 10.51
N GLN A 119 -4.43 -13.27 10.62
CA GLN A 119 -4.27 -14.48 9.83
C GLN A 119 -4.50 -14.27 8.33
N LEU A 120 -5.18 -13.19 7.91
CA LEU A 120 -5.23 -12.83 6.49
C LEU A 120 -3.84 -12.51 5.92
N PHE A 121 -2.92 -12.10 6.78
CA PHE A 121 -1.55 -11.73 6.41
C PHE A 121 -0.54 -12.84 6.67
N THR A 122 -0.94 -13.97 7.27
CA THR A 122 -0.03 -15.06 7.62
C THR A 122 -0.47 -16.42 7.05
N GLU A 123 -1.77 -16.75 7.08
CA GLU A 123 -2.25 -18.12 6.90
C GLU A 123 -3.44 -18.25 5.93
N VAL A 124 -3.45 -17.52 4.81
CA VAL A 124 -4.49 -17.73 3.78
C VAL A 124 -3.99 -18.69 2.72
N TYR A 125 -4.35 -19.97 2.88
CA TYR A 125 -4.38 -20.90 1.75
C TYR A 125 -5.63 -20.62 0.94
N PHE A 126 -5.50 -20.52 -0.38
CA PHE A 126 -6.66 -20.34 -1.25
C PHE A 126 -7.52 -21.60 -1.19
N THR A 127 -8.68 -21.51 -0.53
CA THR A 127 -9.63 -22.63 -0.35
C THR A 127 -10.63 -22.76 -1.51
N GLY A 128 -10.48 -21.96 -2.58
CA GLY A 128 -11.46 -21.87 -3.66
C GLY A 128 -12.57 -20.84 -3.42
N ASP A 129 -12.69 -20.30 -2.20
CA ASP A 129 -13.66 -19.25 -1.88
C ASP A 129 -13.05 -17.85 -1.97
N TYR A 130 -13.48 -17.09 -2.97
CA TYR A 130 -12.97 -15.73 -3.22
C TYR A 130 -13.49 -14.67 -2.23
N ARG A 131 -14.49 -14.98 -1.40
CA ARG A 131 -15.04 -14.03 -0.42
C ARG A 131 -14.02 -13.62 0.63
N ILE A 132 -13.04 -14.47 0.93
CA ILE A 132 -11.92 -14.13 1.84
C ILE A 132 -11.13 -12.92 1.31
N PHE A 133 -10.96 -12.79 -0.02
CA PHE A 133 -10.30 -11.64 -0.63
C PHE A 133 -11.16 -10.37 -0.58
N VAL A 134 -12.49 -10.51 -0.56
CA VAL A 134 -13.39 -9.36 -0.35
C VAL A 134 -13.21 -8.83 1.06
N PHE A 135 -13.12 -9.70 2.07
CA PHE A 135 -12.82 -9.28 3.44
C PHE A 135 -11.44 -8.63 3.56
N ALA A 136 -10.41 -9.23 2.94
CA ALA A 136 -9.07 -8.62 2.89
C ALA A 136 -9.10 -7.23 2.22
N PHE A 137 -9.80 -7.09 1.09
CA PHE A 137 -9.98 -5.81 0.40
C PHE A 137 -10.66 -4.78 1.30
N LEU A 138 -11.74 -5.15 2.00
CA LEU A 138 -12.46 -4.24 2.90
C LEU A 138 -11.62 -3.83 4.11
N ILE A 139 -10.90 -4.77 4.72
CA ILE A 139 -9.98 -4.51 5.84
C ILE A 139 -8.89 -3.53 5.40
N MET A 140 -8.25 -3.79 4.25
CA MET A 140 -7.21 -2.92 3.69
C MET A 140 -7.76 -1.55 3.29
N GLY A 141 -8.99 -1.50 2.78
CA GLY A 141 -9.71 -0.26 2.50
C GLY A 141 -9.99 0.54 3.78
N GLY A 142 -10.44 -0.13 4.84
CA GLY A 142 -10.65 0.46 6.17
C GLY A 142 -9.37 1.08 6.73
N ILE A 143 -8.25 0.34 6.67
CA ILE A 143 -6.93 0.84 7.08
C ILE A 143 -6.52 2.04 6.22
N THR A 144 -6.72 1.98 4.90
CA THR A 144 -6.42 3.08 3.97
C THR A 144 -7.13 4.37 4.37
N LEU A 145 -8.43 4.29 4.69
CA LEU A 145 -9.22 5.45 5.11
C LEU A 145 -8.76 6.02 6.47
N ILE A 146 -8.31 5.17 7.38
CA ILE A 146 -7.70 5.62 8.66
C ILE A 146 -6.36 6.32 8.40
N LEU A 147 -5.51 5.75 7.54
CA LEU A 147 -4.20 6.33 7.20
C LEU A 147 -4.33 7.68 6.48
N ASP A 148 -5.33 7.83 5.64
CA ASP A 148 -5.60 9.06 4.89
C ASP A 148 -5.88 10.27 5.80
N ASP A 149 -6.54 10.02 6.94
CA ASP A 149 -6.84 11.02 7.96
C ASP A 149 -5.88 10.96 9.18
N LEU A 150 -4.80 10.17 9.13
CA LEU A 150 -3.87 10.00 10.25
C LEU A 150 -3.25 11.33 10.71
N GLN A 151 -3.08 12.27 9.77
CA GLN A 151 -2.57 13.62 10.06
C GLN A 151 -3.58 14.51 10.81
N ASP A 152 -4.86 14.15 10.87
CA ASP A 152 -5.84 14.87 11.67
C ASP A 152 -5.88 14.37 13.12
N ILE A 153 -5.25 13.21 13.38
CA ILE A 153 -5.16 12.60 14.70
C ILE A 153 -4.00 13.26 15.48
N ARG A 154 -4.34 14.28 16.27
CA ARG A 154 -3.39 15.10 17.06
C ARG A 154 -2.27 14.33 17.78
N PRO A 155 -2.51 13.20 18.48
CA PRO A 155 -1.42 12.49 19.18
C PRO A 155 -0.39 11.84 18.23
N LEU A 156 -0.81 11.39 17.03
CA LEU A 156 0.08 10.75 16.05
C LEU A 156 1.00 11.75 15.35
N ASN A 157 0.54 12.98 15.14
CA ASN A 157 1.38 14.05 14.59
C ASN A 157 2.59 14.37 15.47
N GLY A 158 2.41 14.37 16.80
CA GLY A 158 3.49 14.63 17.75
C GLY A 158 4.56 13.54 17.75
N LEU A 159 4.19 12.28 17.51
CA LEU A 159 5.13 11.16 17.42
C LEU A 159 5.91 11.20 16.09
N LEU A 160 5.22 11.46 14.98
CA LEU A 160 5.82 11.53 13.64
C LEU A 160 6.82 12.68 13.50
N THR A 161 6.58 13.81 14.17
CA THR A 161 7.55 14.92 14.20
C THR A 161 8.76 14.59 15.06
N ARG A 162 8.59 13.89 16.19
CA ARG A 162 9.71 13.42 17.04
C ARG A 162 10.59 12.36 16.37
N LEU A 163 10.00 11.50 15.52
CA LEU A 163 10.71 10.50 14.72
C LEU A 163 11.27 11.07 13.41
N SER A 164 11.03 12.35 13.11
CA SER A 164 11.55 12.96 11.90
C SER A 164 13.04 13.30 12.08
N ILE A 165 13.90 12.45 11.50
CA ILE A 165 15.33 12.76 11.36
C ILE A 165 15.45 13.99 10.47
N ASN A 166 16.16 15.03 10.94
CA ASN A 166 16.37 16.27 10.22
C ASN A 166 17.11 15.97 8.89
N PRO A 167 16.44 16.02 7.73
CA PRO A 167 16.95 15.41 6.50
C PRO A 167 18.07 16.23 5.84
N LYS A 168 18.39 17.43 6.35
CA LYS A 168 19.30 18.40 5.71
C LYS A 168 20.66 17.82 5.31
N ASN A 169 21.19 16.87 6.08
CA ASN A 169 22.52 16.30 5.81
C ASN A 169 22.49 14.97 5.00
N HIS A 170 21.31 14.37 4.79
CA HIS A 170 21.19 13.02 4.22
C HIS A 170 20.23 12.93 3.02
N VAL A 171 19.83 14.07 2.44
CA VAL A 171 18.87 14.13 1.32
C VAL A 171 19.28 13.23 0.16
N ARG A 172 20.57 13.21 -0.21
CA ARG A 172 21.08 12.38 -1.32
C ARG A 172 21.00 10.89 -1.01
N ALA A 173 21.44 10.47 0.17
CA ALA A 173 21.40 9.06 0.58
C ALA A 173 19.96 8.54 0.66
N LEU A 174 19.05 9.31 1.26
CA LEU A 174 17.62 8.97 1.33
C LEU A 174 16.98 8.87 -0.06
N ARG A 175 17.36 9.76 -0.98
CA ARG A 175 16.88 9.71 -2.37
C ARG A 175 17.35 8.44 -3.08
N VAL A 176 18.63 8.09 -2.96
CA VAL A 176 19.19 6.87 -3.56
C VAL A 176 18.54 5.62 -2.96
N ALA A 177 18.39 5.55 -1.64
CA ALA A 177 17.74 4.43 -0.97
C ALA A 177 16.30 4.22 -1.45
N LYS A 178 15.52 5.30 -1.59
CA LYS A 178 14.16 5.23 -2.15
C LYS A 178 14.14 4.63 -3.56
N TYR A 179 14.99 5.15 -4.45
CA TYR A 179 15.10 4.62 -5.81
C TYR A 179 15.48 3.14 -5.81
N LEU A 180 16.42 2.75 -4.95
CA LEU A 180 16.82 1.35 -4.80
C LEU A 180 15.65 0.46 -4.37
N PHE A 181 14.88 0.88 -3.35
CA PHE A 181 13.71 0.10 -2.89
C PHE A 181 12.65 -0.05 -3.98
N HIS A 182 12.39 1.00 -4.76
CA HIS A 182 11.43 0.95 -5.86
C HIS A 182 11.91 0.05 -7.00
N THR A 183 13.20 0.13 -7.38
CA THR A 183 13.81 -0.78 -8.37
C THR A 183 13.74 -2.23 -7.89
N LEU A 184 14.10 -2.49 -6.64
CA LEU A 184 14.03 -3.83 -6.07
C LEU A 184 12.59 -4.36 -6.00
N SER A 185 11.59 -3.51 -5.73
CA SER A 185 10.18 -3.88 -5.78
C SER A 185 9.75 -4.35 -7.18
N ILE A 186 10.23 -3.69 -8.25
CA ILE A 186 9.99 -4.11 -9.63
C ILE A 186 10.71 -5.43 -9.91
N TYR A 187 11.98 -5.54 -9.53
CA TYR A 187 12.76 -6.78 -9.69
C TYR A 187 12.07 -7.97 -9.03
N ILE A 188 11.64 -7.85 -7.76
CA ILE A 188 10.90 -8.89 -7.04
C ILE A 188 9.62 -9.27 -7.79
N SER A 189 8.86 -8.29 -8.26
CA SER A 189 7.64 -8.55 -9.04
C SER A 189 7.92 -9.35 -10.31
N LEU A 190 8.99 -9.03 -11.03
CA LEU A 190 9.40 -9.75 -12.24
C LEU A 190 9.92 -11.15 -11.91
N SER A 191 10.68 -11.31 -10.82
CA SER A 191 11.14 -12.62 -10.37
C SER A 191 9.99 -13.55 -10.02
N ILE A 192 8.96 -13.05 -9.34
CA ILE A 192 7.74 -13.83 -9.02
C ILE A 192 7.00 -14.20 -10.31
N LEU A 193 6.88 -13.26 -11.26
CA LEU A 193 6.24 -13.51 -12.55
C LEU A 193 6.96 -14.61 -13.33
N LEU A 194 8.29 -14.52 -13.47
CA LEU A 194 9.10 -15.53 -14.15
C LEU A 194 8.96 -16.90 -13.45
N TRP A 195 9.02 -16.91 -12.12
CA TRP A 195 8.85 -18.14 -11.36
C TRP A 195 7.48 -18.80 -11.56
N LEU A 196 6.41 -18.00 -11.69
CA LEU A 196 5.05 -18.51 -11.99
C LEU A 196 4.90 -19.00 -13.43
N LEU A 197 5.62 -18.41 -14.39
CA LEU A 197 5.63 -18.93 -15.77
C LEU A 197 6.20 -20.35 -15.84
N ASP A 198 7.16 -20.68 -14.98
CA ASP A 198 7.69 -22.04 -14.83
C ASP A 198 6.76 -22.96 -14.01
N HIS A 199 5.86 -22.39 -13.19
CA HIS A 199 4.95 -23.11 -12.30
C HIS A 199 3.48 -22.71 -12.52
N PRO A 200 2.95 -22.80 -13.75
CA PRO A 200 1.66 -22.21 -14.12
C PRO A 200 0.47 -22.82 -13.37
N TRP A 201 0.59 -24.05 -12.86
CA TRP A 201 -0.45 -24.71 -12.05
C TRP A 201 -0.68 -24.04 -10.69
N ARG A 202 0.23 -23.16 -10.25
CA ARG A 202 0.06 -22.33 -9.04
C ARG A 202 -0.60 -20.99 -9.32
N LEU A 203 -0.86 -20.66 -10.60
CA LEU A 203 -1.46 -19.38 -10.96
C LEU A 203 -2.92 -19.34 -10.52
N ASP A 204 -3.22 -18.40 -9.63
CA ASP A 204 -4.57 -18.04 -9.23
C ASP A 204 -4.69 -16.50 -9.19
N PRO A 205 -5.91 -15.93 -9.16
CA PRO A 205 -6.11 -14.48 -9.22
C PRO A 205 -5.37 -13.68 -8.14
N SER A 206 -5.06 -14.27 -6.98
CA SER A 206 -4.31 -13.60 -5.92
C SER A 206 -2.87 -13.28 -6.33
N TRP A 207 -2.24 -14.11 -7.17
CA TRP A 207 -0.91 -13.85 -7.72
C TRP A 207 -0.91 -12.66 -8.68
N VAL A 208 -1.96 -12.52 -9.48
CA VAL A 208 -2.12 -11.36 -10.37
C VAL A 208 -2.20 -10.07 -9.56
N VAL A 209 -2.99 -10.08 -8.47
CA VAL A 209 -3.08 -8.95 -7.54
C VAL A 209 -1.73 -8.69 -6.87
N TYR A 210 -1.04 -9.73 -6.40
CA TYR A 210 0.24 -9.57 -5.71
C TYR A 210 1.35 -8.99 -6.61
N ILE A 211 1.58 -9.61 -7.77
CA ILE A 211 2.56 -9.14 -8.76
C ILE A 211 2.19 -7.75 -9.24
N GLY A 212 0.92 -7.54 -9.62
CA GLY A 212 0.42 -6.25 -10.05
C GLY A 212 0.65 -5.17 -8.99
N SER A 213 0.34 -5.45 -7.74
CA SER A 213 0.54 -4.50 -6.64
C SER A 213 2.01 -4.18 -6.41
N LEU A 214 2.91 -5.17 -6.42
CA LEU A 214 4.36 -4.93 -6.29
C LEU A 214 4.92 -4.09 -7.43
N PHE A 215 4.53 -4.40 -8.67
CA PHE A 215 4.96 -3.68 -9.86
C PHE A 215 4.46 -2.23 -9.86
N ILE A 216 3.16 -2.03 -9.65
CA ILE A 216 2.53 -0.71 -9.56
C ILE A 216 3.14 0.08 -8.40
N ASN A 217 3.40 -0.56 -7.26
CA ASN A 217 4.06 0.09 -6.11
C ASN A 217 5.47 0.57 -6.47
N GLY A 218 6.26 -0.25 -7.15
CA GLY A 218 7.57 0.15 -7.68
C GLY A 218 7.47 1.35 -8.62
N LEU A 219 6.60 1.29 -9.63
CA LEU A 219 6.42 2.37 -10.62
C LEU A 219 5.94 3.68 -10.01
N LEU A 220 4.90 3.63 -9.16
CA LEU A 220 4.35 4.81 -8.49
C LEU A 220 5.39 5.46 -7.58
N GLY A 221 6.29 4.67 -6.99
CA GLY A 221 7.39 5.18 -6.19
C GLY A 221 8.32 6.11 -6.95
N PHE A 222 8.62 5.83 -8.22
CA PHE A 222 9.39 6.74 -9.08
C PHE A 222 8.62 8.00 -9.42
N VAL A 223 7.32 7.90 -9.71
CA VAL A 223 6.48 9.06 -10.08
C VAL A 223 6.34 10.02 -8.91
N ILE A 224 6.09 9.48 -7.72
CA ILE A 224 5.84 10.26 -6.50
C ILE A 224 7.15 10.82 -5.92
N SER A 225 8.26 10.09 -6.02
CA SER A 225 9.57 10.55 -5.54
C SER A 225 10.21 11.67 -6.39
N ARG A 226 9.63 11.99 -7.56
CA ARG A 226 10.04 13.14 -8.37
C ARG A 226 9.59 14.49 -7.80
N GLU A 227 8.61 14.52 -6.91
CA GLU A 227 8.26 15.76 -6.21
C GLU A 227 9.33 16.06 -5.14
N PRO A 228 10.05 17.19 -5.24
CA PRO A 228 10.99 17.57 -4.20
C PRO A 228 10.22 17.78 -2.90
N ALA A 229 10.60 17.03 -1.86
CA ALA A 229 10.24 17.35 -0.49
C ALA A 229 10.94 18.67 -0.12
N VAL A 230 10.28 19.78 -0.46
CA VAL A 230 10.57 21.12 0.08
C VAL A 230 9.81 21.28 1.38
#